data_AF-A0A9D6N6I1-F1
#
_entry.id   AF-A0A9D6N6I1-F1
#
_cell.length_a   1.000
_cell.length_b   1.000
_cell.length_c   1.000
_cell.angle_alpha   90.00
_cell.angle_beta   90.00
_cell.angle_gamma   90.00
#
_symmetry.space_group_name_H-M   'P 1'
#
loop_
_entity.id
_entity.type
_entity.pdbx_description
1 polymer ?
#
loop_
_entity_poly.entity_id
_entity_poly.type
_entity_poly.pdbx_seq_one_letter_code
_entity_poly.pdbx_strand_id
1 'polypeptide(L)'
;MILVCNAVSPRKRGFTILEIMISMAIFMMVMASVYAVWSSILRGSEAGLKAAANAQRSRVAMRTLHDALLTTVSHPENLKHYTFLAESSGDFADIRFTARLPSSFPGVGRYGGSIVRRVRFTVEPGASGNNELVLYQQPLLTPQDRDFNPYRLVLSPDVSLFTVEFFDALKAEYTREWKQTNSIPRLVRVAIGMGKGNGRSAREDIAATTIAVPATRVGTELQRNLPAPGRIQ
;
A
#
# COMPACT_ATOMS: atom_id res chain seq x y z
N MET A 1 16.37 -99.85 22.36
CA MET A 1 17.12 -98.77 23.05
C MET A 1 16.64 -97.46 22.44
N ILE A 2 15.78 -96.74 23.15
CA ILE A 2 14.99 -95.61 22.61
C ILE A 2 15.79 -94.33 22.76
N LEU A 3 16.06 -93.65 21.64
CA LEU A 3 16.71 -92.35 21.59
C LEU A 3 15.66 -91.25 21.80
N VAL A 4 15.74 -90.56 22.94
CA VAL A 4 14.81 -89.50 23.32
C VAL A 4 15.20 -88.20 22.61
N CYS A 5 14.30 -87.66 21.78
CA CYS A 5 14.40 -86.31 21.22
C CYS A 5 14.21 -85.27 22.33
N ASN A 6 15.23 -84.45 22.56
CA ASN A 6 15.19 -83.36 23.53
C ASN A 6 14.61 -82.10 22.84
N ALA A 7 13.33 -81.80 23.09
CA ALA A 7 12.70 -80.59 22.56
C ALA A 7 13.15 -79.37 23.39
N VAL A 8 13.91 -78.46 22.77
CA VAL A 8 14.29 -77.19 23.39
C VAL A 8 13.12 -76.21 23.26
N SER A 9 12.44 -75.93 24.37
CA SER A 9 11.41 -74.90 24.44
C SER A 9 12.03 -73.50 24.34
N PRO A 10 11.59 -72.62 23.40
CA PRO A 10 12.11 -71.27 23.32
C PRO A 10 11.68 -70.46 24.55
N ARG A 11 12.65 -69.90 25.28
CA ARG A 11 12.38 -68.97 26.40
C ARG A 11 11.76 -67.69 25.84
N LYS A 12 10.48 -67.45 26.15
CA LYS A 12 9.84 -66.15 25.93
C LYS A 12 10.46 -65.13 26.89
N ARG A 13 11.32 -64.25 26.37
CA ARG A 13 11.86 -63.11 27.13
C ARG A 13 10.80 -62.01 27.17
N GLY A 14 10.41 -61.58 28.37
CA GLY A 14 9.55 -60.40 28.58
C GLY A 14 10.38 -59.12 28.52
N PHE A 15 9.72 -58.00 28.20
CA PHE A 15 10.34 -56.67 28.20
C PHE A 15 10.74 -56.26 29.62
N THR A 16 11.93 -55.69 29.78
CA THR A 16 12.37 -55.17 31.09
C THR A 16 11.82 -53.75 31.31
N ILE A 17 11.58 -53.38 32.57
CA ILE A 17 11.10 -52.01 32.92
C ILE A 17 12.07 -50.94 32.40
N LEU A 18 13.38 -51.22 32.46
CA LEU A 18 14.43 -50.32 31.95
C LEU A 18 14.28 -50.03 30.45
N GLU A 19 13.94 -51.05 29.66
CA GLU A 19 13.79 -50.94 28.21
C GLU A 19 12.55 -50.11 27.84
N ILE A 20 11.48 -50.19 28.63
CA ILE A 20 10.29 -49.34 28.51
C ILE A 20 10.64 -47.88 28.85
N MET A 21 11.39 -47.64 29.91
CA MET A 21 11.79 -46.28 30.31
C MET A 21 12.64 -45.60 29.25
N ILE A 22 13.62 -46.31 28.65
CA ILE A 22 14.47 -45.78 27.58
C ILE A 22 13.64 -45.52 26.32
N SER A 23 12.76 -46.47 25.96
CA SER A 23 11.88 -46.30 24.79
C SER A 23 10.98 -45.07 24.94
N MET A 24 10.39 -44.86 26.12
CA MET A 24 9.60 -43.67 26.41
C MET A 24 10.44 -42.39 26.38
N ALA A 25 11.68 -42.41 26.88
CA ALA A 25 12.57 -41.25 26.83
C ALA A 25 12.92 -40.84 25.39
N ILE A 26 13.30 -41.81 24.54
CA ILE A 26 13.60 -41.57 23.12
C ILE A 26 12.33 -41.12 22.39
N PHE A 27 11.19 -41.77 22.65
CA PHE A 27 9.92 -41.39 22.05
C PHE A 27 9.54 -39.94 22.37
N MET A 28 9.67 -39.52 23.64
CA MET A 28 9.39 -38.15 24.05
C MET A 28 10.34 -37.15 23.37
N MET A 29 11.62 -37.49 23.23
CA MET A 29 12.58 -36.65 22.53
C MET A 29 12.22 -36.48 21.05
N VAL A 30 11.84 -37.57 20.37
CA VAL A 30 11.40 -37.54 18.97
C VAL A 30 10.13 -36.71 18.82
N MET A 31 9.12 -36.93 19.68
CA MET A 31 7.87 -36.16 19.64
C MET A 31 8.09 -34.66 19.85
N ALA A 32 8.98 -34.28 20.78
CA ALA A 32 9.35 -32.89 20.99
C ALA A 32 9.99 -32.28 19.74
N SER A 33 10.88 -33.03 19.05
CA SER A 33 11.53 -32.55 17.83
C SER A 33 10.54 -32.31 16.68
N VAL A 34 9.58 -33.23 16.49
CA VAL A 34 8.52 -33.09 15.46
C VAL A 34 7.64 -31.88 15.75
N TYR A 35 7.24 -31.69 17.01
CA TYR A 35 6.44 -30.53 17.41
C TYR A 35 7.20 -29.21 17.24
N ALA A 36 8.49 -29.21 17.53
CA ALA A 36 9.35 -28.05 17.31
C ALA A 36 9.43 -27.68 15.81
N VAL A 37 9.61 -28.67 14.93
CA VAL A 37 9.62 -28.45 13.47
C VAL A 37 8.28 -27.89 12.99
N TRP A 38 7.16 -28.48 13.41
CA TRP A 38 5.84 -28.00 13.00
C TRP A 38 5.57 -26.56 13.45
N SER A 39 5.85 -26.25 14.72
CA SER A 39 5.68 -24.90 15.26
C SER A 39 6.61 -23.88 14.58
N SER A 40 7.82 -24.29 14.21
CA SER A 40 8.75 -23.47 13.43
C SER A 40 8.20 -23.17 12.03
N ILE A 41 7.65 -24.18 11.35
CA ILE A 41 7.03 -24.02 10.03
C ILE A 41 5.86 -23.04 10.11
N LEU A 42 4.93 -23.23 11.05
CA LEU A 42 3.76 -22.36 11.18
C LEU A 42 4.16 -20.89 11.43
N ARG A 43 5.07 -20.66 12.38
CA ARG A 43 5.57 -19.31 12.69
C ARG A 43 6.31 -18.69 11.52
N GLY A 44 7.11 -19.49 10.80
CA GLY A 44 7.82 -19.06 9.61
C GLY A 44 6.86 -18.65 8.49
N SER A 45 5.83 -19.46 8.23
CA SER A 45 4.80 -19.16 7.22
C SER A 45 3.99 -17.91 7.57
N GLU A 46 3.57 -17.76 8.83
CA GLU A 46 2.82 -16.58 9.27
C GLU A 46 3.64 -15.30 9.14
N ALA A 47 4.91 -15.32 9.58
CA ALA A 47 5.83 -14.21 9.43
C ALA A 47 6.07 -13.86 7.95
N GLY A 48 6.25 -14.87 7.09
CA GLY A 48 6.42 -14.70 5.65
C GLY A 48 5.21 -14.08 4.97
N LEU A 49 4.00 -14.58 5.27
CA LEU A 49 2.75 -14.04 4.73
C LEU A 49 2.52 -12.59 5.18
N LYS A 50 2.81 -12.27 6.44
CA LYS A 50 2.70 -10.90 6.96
C LYS A 50 3.67 -9.95 6.27
N ALA A 51 4.93 -10.37 6.09
CA ALA A 51 5.93 -9.58 5.38
C ALA A 51 5.54 -9.36 3.91
N ALA A 52 5.10 -10.41 3.22
CA ALA A 52 4.65 -10.33 1.83
C ALA A 52 3.42 -9.42 1.68
N ALA A 53 2.45 -9.51 2.58
CA ALA A 53 1.27 -8.66 2.57
C ALA A 53 1.64 -7.17 2.74
N ASN A 54 2.57 -6.86 3.65
CA ASN A 54 3.04 -5.48 3.86
C ASN A 54 3.77 -4.93 2.62
N ALA A 55 4.68 -5.72 2.02
CA ALA A 55 5.38 -5.32 0.80
C ALA A 55 4.42 -5.11 -0.39
N GLN A 56 3.38 -5.94 -0.50
CA GLN A 56 2.39 -5.78 -1.56
C GLN A 56 1.52 -4.53 -1.36
N ARG A 57 1.14 -4.21 -0.12
CA ARG A 57 0.42 -2.96 0.19
C ARG A 57 1.24 -1.74 -0.18
N SER A 58 2.55 -1.73 0.12
CA SER A 58 3.48 -0.70 -0.34
C SER A 58 3.41 -0.48 -1.84
N ARG A 59 3.55 -1.58 -2.59
CA ARG A 59 3.60 -1.56 -4.04
C ARG A 59 2.30 -1.02 -4.61
N VAL A 60 1.15 -1.46 -4.06
CA VAL A 60 -0.16 -0.99 -4.47
C VAL A 60 -0.36 0.50 -4.13
N ALA A 61 0.07 0.95 -2.95
CA ALA A 61 0.00 2.34 -2.55
C ALA A 61 0.83 3.24 -3.47
N MET A 62 2.10 2.89 -3.69
CA MET A 62 2.99 3.61 -4.60
C MET A 62 2.47 3.60 -6.03
N ARG A 63 1.96 2.45 -6.51
CA ARG A 63 1.37 2.35 -7.85
C ARG A 63 0.13 3.22 -8.01
N THR A 64 -0.73 3.23 -7.00
CA THR A 64 -1.95 4.05 -6.99
C THR A 64 -1.60 5.53 -7.05
N LEU A 65 -0.64 5.96 -6.23
CA LEU A 65 -0.17 7.34 -6.24
C LEU A 65 0.46 7.70 -7.59
N HIS A 66 1.29 6.82 -8.13
CA HIS A 66 1.92 6.98 -9.44
C HIS A 66 0.89 7.13 -10.57
N ASP A 67 -0.11 6.25 -10.62
CA ASP A 67 -1.17 6.30 -11.64
C ASP A 67 -2.03 7.57 -11.51
N ALA A 68 -2.28 8.04 -10.28
CA ALA A 68 -2.97 9.31 -10.07
C ALA A 68 -2.14 10.49 -10.58
N LEU A 69 -0.86 10.58 -10.20
CA LEU A 69 0.02 11.66 -10.65
C LEU A 69 0.22 11.66 -12.16
N LEU A 70 0.41 10.50 -12.79
CA LEU A 70 0.52 10.36 -14.23
C LEU A 70 -0.74 10.80 -14.98
N THR A 71 -1.91 10.76 -14.35
CA THR A 71 -3.18 11.13 -14.97
C THR A 71 -3.71 12.47 -14.49
N THR A 72 -2.84 13.30 -13.90
CA THR A 72 -3.19 14.66 -13.46
C THR A 72 -3.68 15.49 -14.64
N VAL A 73 -4.78 16.21 -14.44
CA VAL A 73 -5.36 17.11 -15.45
C VAL A 73 -5.53 18.50 -14.83
N SER A 74 -5.14 19.53 -15.59
CA SER A 74 -5.42 20.93 -15.23
C SER A 74 -6.17 21.62 -16.35
N HIS A 75 -7.12 22.46 -15.94
CA HIS A 75 -7.98 23.24 -16.82
C HIS A 75 -7.85 24.73 -16.45
N PRO A 76 -7.17 25.54 -17.27
CA PRO A 76 -6.88 26.94 -16.93
C PRO A 76 -8.15 27.82 -16.87
N GLU A 77 -9.20 27.50 -17.62
CA GLU A 77 -10.45 28.29 -17.61
C GLU A 77 -11.28 28.08 -16.32
N ASN A 78 -11.05 26.99 -15.57
CA ASN A 78 -11.82 26.65 -14.37
C ASN A 78 -10.91 26.35 -13.18
N LEU A 79 -9.97 27.26 -12.88
CA LEU A 79 -8.91 27.07 -11.88
C LEU A 79 -9.41 26.57 -10.52
N LYS A 80 -10.57 27.06 -10.05
CA LYS A 80 -11.16 26.71 -8.74
C LYS A 80 -11.31 25.18 -8.54
N HIS A 81 -11.53 24.43 -9.62
CA HIS A 81 -11.80 23.00 -9.53
C HIS A 81 -10.56 22.12 -9.74
N TYR A 82 -9.53 22.64 -10.43
CA TYR A 82 -8.37 21.89 -10.95
C TYR A 82 -7.04 22.27 -10.30
N THR A 83 -7.09 22.88 -9.13
CA THR A 83 -5.90 23.28 -8.37
C THR A 83 -5.05 22.08 -7.93
N PHE A 84 -3.73 22.24 -8.01
CA PHE A 84 -2.77 21.32 -7.41
C PHE A 84 -2.28 21.92 -6.08
N LEU A 85 -2.57 21.26 -4.97
CA LEU A 85 -2.17 21.66 -3.62
C LEU A 85 -1.23 20.60 -3.06
N ALA A 86 -0.12 21.06 -2.49
CA ALA A 86 0.79 20.21 -1.75
C ALA A 86 1.27 20.95 -0.52
N GLU A 87 1.10 20.31 0.63
CA GLU A 87 1.55 20.79 1.93
C GLU A 87 2.41 19.71 2.55
N SER A 88 3.55 20.07 3.12
CA SER A 88 4.43 19.11 3.80
C SER A 88 4.52 19.52 5.26
N SER A 89 4.11 18.63 6.16
CA SER A 89 4.19 18.84 7.61
C SER A 89 5.11 17.78 8.21
N GLY A 90 6.36 18.18 8.50
CA GLY A 90 7.39 17.27 9.01
C GLY A 90 7.68 16.12 8.03
N ASP A 91 7.40 14.89 8.48
CA ASP A 91 7.65 13.64 7.74
C ASP A 91 6.46 13.16 6.91
N PHE A 92 5.34 13.90 6.93
CA PHE A 92 4.11 13.56 6.21
C PHE A 92 3.67 14.69 5.28
N ALA A 93 3.47 14.34 4.01
CA ALA A 93 2.91 15.21 2.99
C ALA A 93 1.38 15.05 2.87
N ASP A 94 0.73 16.12 2.44
CA ASP A 94 -0.67 16.16 2.02
C ASP A 94 -0.72 16.72 0.61
N ILE A 95 -1.12 15.89 -0.35
CA ILE A 95 -1.24 16.31 -1.75
C ILE A 95 -2.66 16.15 -2.24
N ARG A 96 -3.16 17.16 -2.96
CA ARG A 96 -4.52 17.20 -3.50
C ARG A 96 -4.48 17.71 -4.92
N PHE A 97 -5.09 16.98 -5.83
CA PHE A 97 -5.13 17.35 -7.23
C PHE A 97 -6.27 16.66 -7.95
N THR A 98 -6.50 17.07 -9.20
CA THR A 98 -7.52 16.49 -10.07
C THR A 98 -6.85 15.58 -11.09
N ALA A 99 -7.38 14.36 -11.24
CA ALA A 99 -6.83 13.36 -12.14
C ALA A 99 -7.93 12.62 -12.91
N ARG A 100 -7.59 12.18 -14.12
CA ARG A 100 -8.42 11.29 -14.94
C ARG A 100 -8.03 9.84 -14.66
N LEU A 101 -8.63 9.28 -13.63
CA LEU A 101 -8.22 7.99 -13.10
C LEU A 101 -8.54 6.83 -14.08
N PRO A 102 -7.64 5.84 -14.24
CA PRO A 102 -7.88 4.69 -15.10
C PRO A 102 -8.96 3.76 -14.51
N SER A 103 -9.50 2.87 -15.34
CA SER A 103 -10.50 1.87 -14.92
C SER A 103 -9.95 0.81 -13.96
N SER A 104 -8.62 0.66 -13.87
CA SER A 104 -7.95 -0.20 -12.89
C SER A 104 -7.75 0.46 -11.52
N PHE A 105 -8.10 1.74 -11.37
CA PHE A 105 -7.84 2.48 -10.14
C PHE A 105 -8.72 1.99 -8.98
N PRO A 106 -8.22 1.95 -7.74
CA PRO A 106 -9.04 1.55 -6.60
C PRO A 106 -10.29 2.44 -6.46
N GLY A 107 -11.48 1.83 -6.28
CA GLY A 107 -12.73 2.59 -6.10
C GLY A 107 -13.42 3.07 -7.39
N VAL A 108 -13.05 2.54 -8.56
CA VAL A 108 -13.68 2.90 -9.85
C VAL A 108 -15.19 2.67 -9.91
N GLY A 109 -15.69 1.57 -9.33
CA GLY A 109 -17.09 1.15 -9.42
C GLY A 109 -18.09 2.00 -8.64
N ARG A 110 -17.62 2.89 -7.76
CA ARG A 110 -18.50 3.65 -6.84
C ARG A 110 -19.09 4.93 -7.45
N TYR A 111 -18.53 5.41 -8.56
CA TYR A 111 -18.84 6.73 -9.11
C TYR A 111 -19.41 6.71 -10.55
N GLY A 112 -20.05 5.61 -10.95
CA GLY A 112 -20.98 5.56 -12.08
C GLY A 112 -20.47 6.08 -13.43
N GLY A 113 -19.16 6.04 -13.69
CA GLY A 113 -18.57 6.54 -14.93
C GLY A 113 -17.90 7.92 -14.86
N SER A 114 -17.86 8.58 -13.70
CA SER A 114 -17.04 9.79 -13.52
C SER A 114 -15.56 9.42 -13.55
N ILE A 115 -14.90 9.70 -14.68
CA ILE A 115 -13.48 9.43 -14.93
C ILE A 115 -12.55 10.49 -14.33
N VAL A 116 -13.02 11.74 -14.20
CA VAL A 116 -12.24 12.84 -13.60
C VAL A 116 -12.65 13.00 -12.15
N ARG A 117 -11.69 12.82 -11.24
CA ARG A 117 -11.91 12.88 -9.80
C ARG A 117 -10.86 13.75 -9.14
N ARG A 118 -11.24 14.38 -8.04
CA ARG A 118 -10.30 15.00 -7.12
C ARG A 118 -9.84 13.94 -6.13
N VAL A 119 -8.52 13.82 -6.03
CA VAL A 119 -7.85 12.88 -5.13
C VAL A 119 -7.06 13.67 -4.08
N ARG A 120 -7.05 13.17 -2.85
CA ARG A 120 -6.18 13.66 -1.78
C ARG A 120 -5.47 12.47 -1.16
N PHE A 121 -4.15 12.54 -1.09
CA PHE A 121 -3.30 11.60 -0.37
C PHE A 121 -2.79 12.29 0.87
N THR A 122 -3.00 11.67 2.03
CA THR A 122 -2.60 12.23 3.33
C THR A 122 -2.37 11.10 4.31
N VAL A 123 -1.62 11.37 5.38
CA VAL A 123 -1.37 10.40 6.45
C VAL A 123 -2.21 10.77 7.65
N GLU A 124 -2.98 9.81 8.15
CA GLU A 124 -3.87 9.99 9.30
C GLU A 124 -3.57 8.94 10.38
N PRO A 125 -3.79 9.26 11.66
CA PRO A 125 -3.75 8.26 12.72
C PRO A 125 -4.90 7.26 12.52
N GLY A 126 -4.56 5.99 12.35
CA GLY A 126 -5.50 4.88 12.28
C GLY A 126 -6.07 4.51 13.66
N ALA A 127 -7.14 3.70 13.66
CA ALA A 127 -7.83 3.28 14.89
C ALA A 127 -6.92 2.50 15.87
N SER A 128 -5.86 1.87 15.35
CA SER A 128 -4.88 1.12 16.15
C SER A 128 -3.71 1.98 16.65
N GLY A 129 -3.74 3.29 16.41
CA GLY A 129 -2.67 4.23 16.80
C GLY A 129 -1.47 4.28 15.85
N ASN A 130 -1.49 3.50 14.77
CA ASN A 130 -0.48 3.56 13.71
C ASN A 130 -0.90 4.55 12.63
N ASN A 131 0.06 5.16 11.95
CA ASN A 131 -0.19 6.05 10.84
C ASN A 131 -0.61 5.28 9.58
N GLU A 132 -1.66 5.74 8.90
CA GLU A 132 -2.21 5.15 7.69
C GLU A 132 -2.09 6.14 6.53
N LEU A 133 -1.60 5.69 5.37
CA LEU A 133 -1.73 6.46 4.14
C LEU A 133 -3.15 6.28 3.60
N VAL A 134 -3.86 7.40 3.51
CA VAL A 134 -5.25 7.47 3.15
C VAL A 134 -5.41 8.19 1.81
N LEU A 135 -6.23 7.60 0.96
CA LEU A 135 -6.69 8.18 -0.29
C LEU A 135 -8.15 8.60 -0.13
N TYR A 136 -8.40 9.89 -0.30
CA TYR A 136 -9.73 10.44 -0.44
C TYR A 136 -10.07 10.65 -1.91
N GLN A 137 -11.25 10.20 -2.32
CA GLN A 137 -11.76 10.40 -3.68
C GLN A 137 -13.10 11.13 -3.66
N GLN A 138 -13.27 12.03 -4.62
CA GLN A 138 -14.54 12.69 -4.89
C GLN A 138 -14.69 12.99 -6.40
N PRO A 139 -15.89 12.84 -6.99
CA PRO A 139 -16.15 13.30 -8.34
C PRO A 139 -15.89 14.81 -8.46
N LEU A 140 -15.40 15.26 -9.61
CA LEU A 140 -15.09 16.68 -9.79
C LEU A 140 -16.34 17.58 -9.74
N LEU A 141 -17.45 17.10 -10.30
CA LEU A 141 -18.71 17.84 -10.44
C LEU A 141 -19.59 17.79 -9.19
N THR A 142 -19.08 17.28 -8.07
CA THR A 142 -19.82 17.34 -6.81
C THR A 142 -19.86 18.79 -6.31
N PRO A 143 -21.06 19.36 -6.07
CA PRO A 143 -21.18 20.71 -5.51
C PRO A 143 -20.48 20.80 -4.15
N GLN A 144 -19.67 21.84 -3.93
CA GLN A 144 -18.96 22.05 -2.66
C GLN A 144 -19.90 22.32 -1.47
N ASP A 145 -21.15 22.72 -1.74
CA ASP A 145 -22.12 23.14 -0.72
C ASP A 145 -22.93 21.97 -0.12
N ARG A 146 -22.77 20.74 -0.63
CA ARG A 146 -23.38 19.57 0.01
C ARG A 146 -22.36 18.89 0.91
N ASP A 147 -22.83 18.37 2.04
CA ASP A 147 -22.11 17.45 2.94
C ASP A 147 -21.77 16.12 2.24
N PHE A 148 -20.96 16.19 1.19
CA PHE A 148 -20.49 15.04 0.46
C PHE A 148 -19.28 14.47 1.18
N ASN A 149 -19.48 13.35 1.87
CA ASN A 149 -18.39 12.64 2.51
C ASN A 149 -17.50 11.99 1.42
N PRO A 150 -16.25 12.43 1.23
CA PRO A 150 -15.35 11.83 0.25
C PRO A 150 -15.11 10.35 0.60
N TYR A 151 -14.94 9.52 -0.42
CA TYR A 151 -14.65 8.11 -0.16
C TYR A 151 -13.23 7.99 0.39
N ARG A 152 -13.14 7.53 1.63
CA ARG A 152 -11.89 7.22 2.32
C ARG A 152 -11.46 5.80 1.99
N LEU A 153 -10.26 5.63 1.46
CA LEU A 153 -9.62 4.34 1.23
C LEU A 153 -8.26 4.32 1.92
N VAL A 154 -8.02 3.33 2.78
CA VAL A 154 -6.69 3.10 3.36
C VAL A 154 -5.85 2.35 2.33
N LEU A 155 -4.75 2.96 1.88
CA LEU A 155 -3.83 2.35 0.93
C LEU A 155 -2.79 1.47 1.62
N SER A 156 -2.22 1.96 2.72
CA SER A 156 -1.29 1.19 3.53
C SER A 156 -1.39 1.59 5.00
N PRO A 157 -1.45 0.63 5.93
CA PRO A 157 -1.19 0.89 7.34
C PRO A 157 0.33 0.98 7.59
N ASP A 158 0.69 1.43 8.80
CA ASP A 158 2.07 1.45 9.32
C ASP A 158 3.05 2.31 8.51
N VAL A 159 2.62 3.51 8.15
CA VAL A 159 3.43 4.47 7.37
C VAL A 159 4.33 5.27 8.30
N SER A 160 5.65 5.13 8.14
CA SER A 160 6.64 5.90 8.90
C SER A 160 6.97 7.23 8.22
N LEU A 161 6.97 7.25 6.88
CA LEU A 161 7.39 8.38 6.08
C LEU A 161 6.49 8.53 4.86
N PHE A 162 6.05 9.75 4.58
CA PHE A 162 5.42 10.08 3.29
C PHE A 162 5.88 11.45 2.84
N THR A 163 6.82 11.50 1.90
CA THR A 163 7.35 12.76 1.39
C THR A 163 7.06 12.94 -0.09
N VAL A 164 6.77 14.18 -0.45
CA VAL A 164 6.56 14.58 -1.83
C VAL A 164 7.38 15.82 -2.07
N GLU A 165 8.20 15.77 -3.11
CA GLU A 165 9.10 16.84 -3.49
C GLU A 165 8.91 17.18 -4.96
N PHE A 166 9.01 18.45 -5.27
CA PHE A 166 8.71 19.02 -6.57
C PHE A 166 9.97 19.59 -7.18
N PHE A 167 10.23 19.29 -8.45
CA PHE A 167 11.39 19.84 -9.14
C PHE A 167 11.14 21.28 -9.57
N ASP A 168 11.98 22.21 -9.09
CA ASP A 168 12.03 23.59 -9.55
C ASP A 168 13.03 23.71 -10.71
N ALA A 169 12.51 24.00 -11.90
CA ALA A 169 13.34 24.13 -13.10
C ALA A 169 14.25 25.36 -13.11
N LEU A 170 13.93 26.40 -12.32
CA LEU A 170 14.75 27.62 -12.25
C LEU A 170 16.00 27.42 -11.39
N LYS A 171 15.86 26.67 -10.29
CA LYS A 171 16.94 26.37 -9.35
C LYS A 171 17.61 25.02 -9.60
N ALA A 172 17.02 24.19 -10.45
CA ALA A 172 17.41 22.80 -10.70
C ALA A 172 17.47 21.95 -9.41
N GLU A 173 16.54 22.20 -8.48
CA GLU A 173 16.51 21.58 -7.15
C GLU A 173 15.11 21.03 -6.82
N TYR A 174 15.04 20.02 -5.95
CA TYR A 174 13.79 19.52 -5.39
C TYR A 174 13.40 20.31 -4.14
N THR A 175 12.15 20.79 -4.09
CA THR A 175 11.58 21.49 -2.93
C THR A 175 10.38 20.73 -2.37
N ARG A 176 10.18 20.81 -1.06
CA ARG A 176 9.00 20.21 -0.39
C ARG A 176 7.74 21.06 -0.52
N GLU A 177 7.89 22.33 -0.90
CA GLU A 177 6.77 23.28 -1.03
C GLU A 177 6.44 23.56 -2.49
N TRP A 178 5.16 23.41 -2.85
CA TRP A 178 4.66 23.83 -4.16
C TRP A 178 3.88 25.15 -4.06
N LYS A 179 4.53 26.25 -4.43
CA LYS A 179 3.92 27.61 -4.36
C LYS A 179 3.08 27.96 -5.58
N GLN A 180 3.26 27.23 -6.70
CA GLN A 180 2.61 27.53 -7.97
C GLN A 180 1.30 26.73 -8.11
N THR A 181 0.33 27.05 -7.27
CA THR A 181 -0.98 26.40 -7.18
C THR A 181 -1.77 26.35 -8.51
N ASN A 182 -1.45 27.28 -9.42
CA ASN A 182 -2.06 27.42 -10.76
C ASN A 182 -1.33 26.63 -11.86
N SER A 183 -0.24 25.92 -11.54
CA SER A 183 0.51 25.09 -12.47
C SER A 183 0.70 23.67 -11.91
N ILE A 184 0.84 22.71 -12.84
CA ILE A 184 1.18 21.34 -12.49
C ILE A 184 2.71 21.21 -12.48
N PRO A 185 3.32 20.61 -11.44
CA PRO A 185 4.76 20.33 -11.42
C PRO A 185 5.14 19.35 -12.53
N ARG A 186 6.30 19.52 -13.17
CA ARG A 186 6.74 18.62 -14.27
C ARG A 186 7.31 17.30 -13.76
N LEU A 187 8.03 17.35 -12.64
CA LEU A 187 8.60 16.18 -11.98
C LEU A 187 8.23 16.22 -10.51
N VAL A 188 7.78 15.08 -10.01
CA VAL A 188 7.43 14.88 -8.61
C VAL A 188 8.21 13.68 -8.12
N ARG A 189 9.00 13.85 -7.07
CA ARG A 189 9.67 12.77 -6.35
C ARG A 189 8.83 12.41 -5.14
N VAL A 190 8.53 11.12 -4.99
CA VAL A 190 7.67 10.62 -3.92
C VAL A 190 8.44 9.53 -3.20
N ALA A 191 8.44 9.58 -1.87
CA ALA A 191 8.92 8.49 -1.04
C ALA A 191 7.87 8.07 -0.03
N ILE A 192 7.70 6.76 0.11
CA ILE A 192 6.85 6.13 1.11
C ILE A 192 7.73 5.18 1.91
N GLY A 193 7.86 5.44 3.20
CA GLY A 193 8.45 4.52 4.17
C GLY A 193 7.34 3.80 4.94
N MET A 194 7.43 2.48 5.04
CA MET A 194 6.58 1.73 5.97
C MET A 194 7.42 0.90 6.93
N GLY A 195 6.80 0.62 8.06
CA GLY A 195 7.42 -0.11 9.16
C GLY A 195 7.18 0.60 10.47
N LYS A 196 7.18 -0.19 11.54
CA LYS A 196 7.02 0.35 12.89
C LYS A 196 8.36 0.98 13.29
N GLY A 197 8.44 2.31 13.34
CA GLY A 197 9.61 3.08 13.79
C GLY A 197 10.02 2.86 15.26
N ASN A 198 9.55 1.80 15.92
CA ASN A 198 9.93 1.47 17.29
C ASN A 198 11.18 0.57 17.31
N GLY A 199 12.33 1.21 17.13
CA GLY A 199 13.64 0.64 17.45
C GLY A 199 14.71 0.99 16.42
N ARG A 200 15.92 1.31 16.91
CA ARG A 200 17.17 1.60 16.14
C ARG A 200 17.59 0.52 15.12
N SER A 201 16.80 -0.54 14.92
CA SER A 201 17.06 -1.64 13.99
C SER A 201 15.83 -2.10 13.19
N ALA A 202 14.69 -1.39 13.25
CA ALA A 202 13.61 -1.64 12.29
C ALA A 202 14.05 -1.08 10.93
N ARG A 203 14.37 -1.94 9.97
CA ARG A 203 14.59 -1.52 8.57
C ARG A 203 13.26 -0.96 8.05
N GLU A 204 13.20 0.36 7.91
CA GLU A 204 12.14 1.00 7.15
C GLU A 204 12.29 0.58 5.68
N ASP A 205 11.22 0.03 5.11
CA ASP A 205 11.17 -0.23 3.68
C ASP A 205 10.75 1.07 2.99
N ILE A 206 11.75 1.83 2.53
CA ILE A 206 11.56 3.11 1.86
C ILE A 206 11.53 2.86 0.35
N ALA A 207 10.34 3.02 -0.23
CA ALA A 207 10.16 3.06 -1.68
C ALA A 207 10.17 4.51 -2.14
N ALA A 208 11.12 4.88 -3.01
CA ALA A 208 11.19 6.21 -3.61
C ALA A 208 11.16 6.12 -5.14
N THR A 209 10.42 7.02 -5.77
CA THR A 209 10.35 7.12 -7.23
C THR A 209 10.19 8.55 -7.69
N THR A 210 10.72 8.86 -8.87
CA THR A 210 10.47 10.14 -9.55
C THR A 210 9.48 9.92 -10.69
N ILE A 211 8.49 10.80 -10.78
CA ILE A 211 7.35 10.69 -11.69
C ILE A 211 7.33 11.94 -12.56
N ALA A 212 7.37 11.74 -13.87
CA ALA A 212 7.11 12.81 -14.82
C ALA A 212 5.59 12.99 -14.96
N VAL A 213 5.09 14.10 -14.44
CA VAL A 213 3.68 14.42 -14.53
C VAL A 213 3.43 15.06 -15.89
N PRO A 214 2.52 14.52 -16.72
CA PRO A 214 2.16 15.15 -17.97
C PRO A 214 1.46 16.46 -17.65
N ALA A 215 2.18 17.58 -17.81
CA ALA A 215 1.64 18.93 -17.70
C ALA A 215 0.77 19.28 -18.93
N THR A 216 -0.06 18.34 -19.38
CA THR A 216 -0.97 18.53 -20.51
C THR A 216 -2.11 19.41 -20.03
N ARG A 217 -1.96 20.72 -20.25
CA ARG A 217 -3.09 21.65 -20.17
C ARG A 217 -4.06 21.25 -21.26
N VAL A 218 -5.32 21.00 -20.91
CA VAL A 218 -6.35 20.84 -21.93
C VAL A 218 -6.40 22.15 -22.73
N GLY A 219 -6.21 22.09 -24.04
CA GLY A 219 -6.18 23.28 -24.89
C GLY A 219 -7.53 24.01 -24.85
N THR A 220 -7.48 25.34 -24.72
CA THR A 220 -8.67 26.22 -24.62
C THR A 220 -9.68 26.02 -25.76
N GLU A 221 -9.20 25.63 -26.95
CA GLU A 221 -10.03 25.34 -28.13
C GLU A 221 -11.00 24.16 -27.91
N LEU A 222 -10.59 23.13 -27.17
CA LEU A 222 -11.46 22.00 -26.82
C LEU A 222 -12.47 22.36 -25.72
N GLN A 223 -12.27 23.50 -25.05
CA GLN A 223 -13.09 23.95 -23.91
C GLN A 223 -14.21 24.91 -24.37
N ARG A 224 -13.97 25.68 -25.44
CA ARG A 224 -14.92 26.69 -25.96
C ARG A 224 -15.91 26.18 -27.00
N ASN A 225 -15.75 24.97 -27.53
CA ASN A 225 -16.51 24.54 -28.71
C ASN A 225 -17.91 23.98 -28.41
N LEU A 226 -18.74 24.78 -27.73
CA LEU A 226 -20.20 24.69 -27.83
C LEU A 226 -20.61 25.74 -28.87
N PRO A 227 -21.16 25.35 -30.05
CA PRO A 227 -21.66 26.33 -31.00
C PRO A 227 -22.73 27.17 -30.30
N ALA A 228 -22.57 28.49 -30.35
CA ALA A 228 -23.60 29.41 -29.91
C ALA A 228 -24.90 29.05 -30.66
N PRO A 229 -26.05 28.90 -29.97
CA PRO A 229 -27.30 28.57 -30.64
C PRO A 229 -27.58 29.65 -31.69
N GLY A 230 -27.61 29.22 -32.95
CA GLY A 230 -27.82 30.07 -34.11
C GLY A 230 -29.09 30.89 -33.92
N ARG A 231 -28.93 32.21 -33.92
CA ARG A 231 -30.04 33.15 -33.95
C ARG A 231 -30.64 33.06 -35.36
N ILE A 232 -31.76 32.35 -35.47
CA ILE A 232 -32.58 32.33 -36.68
C ILE A 232 -33.11 33.75 -36.86
N GLN A 233 -32.71 34.44 -37.93
CA GLN A 233 -33.39 35.62 -38.44
C GLN A 233 -34.38 35.16 -39.51
#